data_AF-A0A1I3CNT9-F1
#
_entry.id   AF-A0A1I3CNT9-F1
#
_cell.length_a   1.000
_cell.length_b   1.000
_cell.length_c   1.000
_cell.angle_alpha   90.00
_cell.angle_beta   90.00
_cell.angle_gamma   90.00
#
_symmetry.space_group_name_H-M   'P 1'
#
loop_
_entity.id
_entity.type
_entity.pdbx_description
1 polymer ?
#
loop_
_entity_poly.entity_id
_entity_poly.type
_entity_poly.pdbx_seq_one_letter_code
_entity_poly.pdbx_strand_id
1 'polypeptide(L)'
;MVRVPPVELALLFKAYAAQSRHAPKDITDLYNLLSIAFEYPVDQIGGWKIGTPPVSGTRLDAARTLHALADSARQSLVVAHSGVPADRLAALIRALVANPAPGV
;
A
#
# COMPACT_ATOMS: atom_id res chain seq x y z
N MET A 1 -28.32 -1.28 -0.01
CA MET A 1 -26.98 -1.51 -0.59
C MET A 1 -26.00 -0.52 0.03
N VAL A 2 -24.86 -1.00 0.54
CA VAL A 2 -23.78 -0.15 1.07
C VAL A 2 -22.77 0.08 -0.05
N ARG A 3 -22.37 1.34 -0.29
CA ARG A 3 -21.31 1.65 -1.26
C ARG A 3 -19.97 1.45 -0.58
N VAL A 4 -19.19 0.48 -1.05
CA VAL A 4 -17.81 0.24 -0.59
C VAL A 4 -16.86 0.86 -1.62
N PRO A 5 -15.86 1.65 -1.20
CA PRO A 5 -14.88 2.20 -2.13
C PRO A 5 -14.02 1.09 -2.75
N PRO A 6 -13.47 1.30 -3.96
CA PRO A 6 -12.47 0.40 -4.53
C PRO A 6 -11.27 0.25 -3.59
N VAL A 7 -10.65 -0.94 -3.59
CA VAL A 7 -9.52 -1.27 -2.70
C VAL A 7 -8.35 -0.31 -2.93
N GLU A 8 -8.08 0.04 -4.20
CA GLU A 8 -7.06 1.04 -4.52
C GLU A 8 -7.33 2.39 -3.83
N LEU A 9 -8.57 2.88 -3.87
CA LEU A 9 -8.90 4.17 -3.29
C LEU A 9 -8.71 4.15 -1.76
N ALA A 10 -9.10 3.06 -1.10
CA ALA A 10 -8.84 2.86 0.32
C ALA A 10 -7.33 2.82 0.62
N LEU A 11 -6.53 2.15 -0.22
CA LEU A 11 -5.08 2.10 -0.10
C LEU A 11 -4.46 3.50 -0.19
N LEU A 12 -4.87 4.29 -1.18
CA LEU A 12 -4.36 5.66 -1.36
C LEU A 12 -4.61 6.51 -0.11
N PHE A 13 -5.84 6.50 0.44
CA PHE A 13 -6.15 7.25 1.66
C PHE A 13 -5.36 6.75 2.87
N LYS A 14 -5.18 5.44 3.02
CA LYS A 14 -4.41 4.85 4.12
C LYS A 14 -2.92 5.15 4.01
N ALA A 15 -2.36 5.21 2.80
CA ALA A 15 -0.97 5.59 2.59
C ALA A 15 -0.71 7.03 3.09
N TYR A 16 -1.57 7.99 2.74
CA TYR A 16 -1.47 9.36 3.27
C TYR A 16 -1.70 9.43 4.79
N ALA A 17 -2.66 8.66 5.33
CA ALA A 17 -2.92 8.63 6.76
C ALA A 17 -1.72 8.06 7.54
N ALA A 18 -1.08 6.99 7.04
CA ALA A 18 0.08 6.37 7.66
C ALA A 18 1.30 7.32 7.71
N GLN A 19 1.47 8.17 6.69
CA GLN A 19 2.53 9.19 6.66
C GLN A 19 2.36 10.25 7.77
N SER A 20 1.12 10.56 8.17
CA SER A 20 0.87 11.60 9.18
C SER A 20 0.76 11.05 10.59
N ARG A 21 0.09 9.90 10.78
CA ARG A 21 -0.30 9.39 12.10
C ARG A 21 0.62 8.32 12.66
N HIS A 22 1.38 7.62 11.82
CA HIS A 22 2.30 6.55 12.21
C HIS A 22 1.72 5.56 13.23
N ALA A 23 0.43 5.21 13.11
CA ALA A 23 -0.21 4.31 14.05
C ALA A 23 -0.09 2.85 13.60
N PRO A 24 0.14 1.88 14.51
CA PRO A 24 0.23 0.46 14.16
C PRO A 24 -0.98 -0.07 13.38
N LYS A 25 -2.19 0.44 13.70
CA LYS A 25 -3.43 0.10 12.99
C LYS A 25 -3.39 0.45 11.50
N ASP A 26 -2.72 1.55 11.13
CA ASP A 26 -2.65 1.97 9.72
C ASP A 26 -1.75 1.01 8.93
N ILE A 27 -0.72 0.43 9.57
CA ILE A 27 0.10 -0.64 8.97
C ILE A 27 -0.71 -1.92 8.76
N THR A 28 -1.51 -2.31 9.76
CA THR A 28 -2.41 -3.47 9.65
C THR A 28 -3.40 -3.28 8.51
N ASP A 29 -4.01 -2.11 8.40
CA ASP A 29 -4.95 -1.80 7.32
C ASP A 29 -4.28 -1.83 5.94
N LEU A 30 -3.08 -1.24 5.80
CA LEU A 30 -2.31 -1.30 4.56
C LEU A 30 -1.98 -2.75 4.16
N TYR A 31 -1.53 -3.56 5.12
CA TYR A 31 -1.23 -4.97 4.88
C TYR A 31 -2.46 -5.76 4.43
N ASN A 32 -3.62 -5.53 5.06
CA ASN A 32 -4.86 -6.19 4.70
C ASN A 32 -5.33 -5.78 3.28
N LEU A 33 -5.28 -4.49 2.95
CA LEU A 33 -5.67 -4.00 1.62
C LEU A 33 -4.75 -4.56 0.52
N LEU A 34 -3.44 -4.62 0.78
CA LEU A 34 -2.48 -5.23 -0.13
C LEU A 34 -2.69 -6.74 -0.26
N SER A 35 -3.04 -7.43 0.83
CA SER A 35 -3.35 -8.86 0.79
C SER A 35 -4.61 -9.12 -0.06
N ILE A 36 -5.65 -8.31 0.09
CA ILE A 36 -6.85 -8.36 -0.76
C ILE A 36 -6.48 -8.11 -2.23
N ALA A 37 -5.68 -7.09 -2.51
CA ALA A 37 -5.26 -6.79 -3.88
C ALA A 37 -4.38 -7.89 -4.50
N PHE A 38 -3.66 -8.67 -3.68
CA PHE A 38 -2.89 -9.82 -4.12
C PHE A 38 -3.76 -11.05 -4.40
N GLU A 39 -4.80 -11.28 -3.58
CA GLU A 39 -5.58 -12.50 -3.58
C GLU A 39 -6.76 -12.48 -4.58
N TYR A 40 -7.34 -11.30 -4.83
CA TYR A 40 -8.54 -11.17 -5.64
C TYR A 40 -8.27 -10.61 -7.04
N PRO A 41 -9.03 -11.03 -8.07
CA PRO A 41 -8.98 -10.45 -9.40
C PRO A 41 -9.23 -8.94 -9.42
N VAL A 42 -8.55 -8.23 -10.32
CA VAL A 42 -8.55 -6.76 -10.41
C VAL A 42 -9.96 -6.18 -10.61
N ASP A 43 -10.83 -6.87 -11.35
CA ASP A 43 -12.22 -6.51 -11.58
C ASP A 43 -13.09 -6.59 -10.31
N GLN A 44 -12.77 -7.50 -9.39
CA GLN A 44 -13.51 -7.67 -8.13
C GLN A 44 -13.16 -6.62 -7.08
N ILE A 45 -11.96 -6.05 -7.14
CA ILE A 45 -11.49 -5.02 -6.20
C ILE A 45 -11.73 -3.59 -6.69
N GLY A 46 -12.41 -3.43 -7.83
CA GLY A 46 -12.73 -2.13 -8.43
C GLY A 46 -11.60 -1.50 -9.23
N GLY A 47 -10.63 -2.30 -9.69
CA GLY A 47 -9.49 -1.89 -10.49
C GLY A 47 -8.21 -1.67 -9.68
N TRP A 48 -7.07 -1.75 -10.37
CA TRP A 48 -5.74 -1.57 -9.80
C TRP A 48 -4.80 -0.91 -10.82
N LYS A 49 -4.64 0.40 -10.72
CA LYS A 49 -3.81 1.25 -11.58
C LYS A 49 -2.51 1.68 -10.90
N ILE A 50 -2.42 1.66 -9.57
CA ILE A 50 -1.19 2.01 -8.84
C ILE A 50 -0.04 1.01 -9.12
N GLY A 51 -0.36 -0.21 -9.56
CA GLY A 51 0.63 -1.19 -10.02
C GLY A 51 1.13 -0.99 -11.46
N THR A 52 0.53 -0.09 -12.23
CA THR A 52 0.79 0.06 -13.68
C THR A 52 1.48 1.39 -13.96
N PRO A 53 2.77 1.39 -14.39
CA PRO A 53 3.43 2.60 -14.86
C PRO A 53 2.79 3.15 -16.14
N PRO A 54 2.85 4.48 -16.38
CA PRO A 54 3.35 5.51 -15.47
C PRO A 54 2.33 5.85 -14.38
N VAL A 55 2.80 5.98 -13.12
CA VAL A 55 1.98 6.50 -12.02
C VAL A 55 2.20 8.00 -11.85
N SER A 56 1.12 8.76 -11.63
CA SER A 56 1.15 10.21 -11.47
C SER A 56 0.16 10.70 -10.40
N GLY A 57 0.32 11.95 -9.96
CA GLY A 57 -0.53 12.58 -8.95
C GLY A 57 -0.60 11.77 -7.65
N THR A 58 -1.82 11.60 -7.12
CA THR A 58 -2.09 10.85 -5.87
C THR A 58 -1.51 9.43 -5.87
N ARG A 59 -1.46 8.75 -7.03
CA ARG A 59 -0.88 7.40 -7.11
C ARG A 59 0.63 7.41 -6.97
N LEU A 60 1.30 8.41 -7.53
CA LEU A 60 2.75 8.56 -7.40
C LEU A 60 3.15 8.85 -5.95
N ASP A 61 2.43 9.74 -5.27
CA ASP A 61 2.67 10.06 -3.86
C ASP A 61 2.45 8.87 -2.94
N ALA A 62 1.37 8.11 -3.17
CA ALA A 62 1.12 6.87 -2.45
C ALA A 62 2.20 5.82 -2.76
N ALA A 63 2.61 5.65 -4.02
CA ALA A 63 3.67 4.73 -4.39
C ALA A 63 4.99 5.07 -3.68
N ARG A 64 5.38 6.34 -3.63
CA ARG A 64 6.56 6.80 -2.87
C ARG A 64 6.46 6.47 -1.39
N THR A 65 5.31 6.76 -0.79
CA THR A 65 5.07 6.49 0.64
C THR A 65 5.14 5.00 0.95
N LEU A 66 4.53 4.16 0.11
CA LEU A 66 4.52 2.71 0.28
C LEU A 66 5.92 2.12 0.07
N HIS A 67 6.66 2.56 -0.95
CA HIS A 67 8.04 2.08 -1.15
C HIS A 67 8.98 2.52 -0.01
N ALA A 68 8.87 3.75 0.48
CA ALA A 68 9.62 4.19 1.67
C ALA A 68 9.27 3.36 2.93
N LEU A 69 8.00 2.96 3.08
CA LEU A 69 7.57 2.02 4.12
C LEU A 69 8.20 0.63 3.91
N ALA A 70 8.20 0.10 2.69
CA ALA A 70 8.79 -1.20 2.37
C ALA A 70 10.30 -1.25 2.66
N ASP A 71 11.00 -0.15 2.40
CA ASP A 71 12.45 -0.06 2.61
C ASP A 71 12.81 0.05 4.10
N SER A 72 11.96 0.69 4.90
CA SER A 72 12.15 0.83 6.35
C SER A 72 11.45 -0.25 7.18
N ALA A 73 10.66 -1.15 6.58
CA ALA A 73 9.72 -2.04 7.26
C ALA A 73 10.36 -2.88 8.37
N ARG A 74 11.55 -3.45 8.13
CA ARG A 74 12.25 -4.30 9.12
C ARG A 74 12.75 -3.52 10.33
N GLN A 75 13.04 -2.24 10.16
CA GLN A 75 13.62 -1.38 11.20
C GLN A 75 12.54 -0.54 11.92
N SER A 76 11.31 -0.51 11.40
CA SER A 76 10.23 0.32 11.91
C SER A 76 9.57 -0.30 13.14
N LEU A 77 9.65 0.40 14.27
CA LEU A 77 8.93 0.05 15.50
C LEU A 77 7.41 0.01 15.29
N VAL A 78 6.87 0.88 14.42
CA VAL A 78 5.43 0.92 14.14
C VAL A 78 4.99 -0.36 13.42
N VAL A 79 5.82 -0.90 12.54
CA VAL A 79 5.58 -2.19 11.86
C VAL A 79 5.73 -3.34 12.85
N ALA A 80 6.74 -3.31 13.72
CA ALA A 80 6.89 -4.33 14.76
C ALA A 80 5.67 -4.39 15.70
N HIS A 81 5.15 -3.23 16.12
CA HIS A 81 3.99 -3.14 17.00
C HIS A 81 2.64 -3.44 16.31
N SER A 82 2.58 -3.52 14.97
CA SER A 82 1.34 -3.86 14.26
C SER A 82 1.09 -5.37 14.16
N GLY A 83 2.09 -6.19 14.49
CA GLY A 83 2.03 -7.65 14.34
C GLY A 83 2.07 -8.13 12.89
N VAL A 84 2.28 -7.22 11.93
CA VAL A 84 2.40 -7.55 10.50
C VAL A 84 3.80 -8.10 10.20
N PRO A 85 3.93 -9.19 9.43
CA PRO A 85 5.24 -9.66 8.99
C PRO A 85 5.89 -8.64 8.04
N ALA A 86 6.96 -7.97 8.50
CA ALA A 86 7.63 -6.89 7.76
C ALA A 86 8.09 -7.32 6.36
N ASP A 87 8.63 -8.52 6.23
CA ASP A 87 9.12 -9.06 4.95
C ASP A 87 7.97 -9.29 3.96
N ARG A 88 6.83 -9.79 4.45
CA ARG A 88 5.65 -10.00 3.61
C ARG A 88 5.02 -8.67 3.20
N LEU A 89 4.96 -7.69 4.10
CA LEU A 89 4.48 -6.35 3.79
C LEU A 89 5.33 -5.71 2.68
N ALA A 90 6.66 -5.73 2.83
CA ALA A 90 7.57 -5.19 1.82
C ALA A 90 7.45 -5.92 0.47
N ALA A 91 7.31 -7.25 0.49
CA ALA A 91 7.12 -8.03 -0.73
C ALA A 91 5.81 -7.68 -1.45
N LEU A 92 4.70 -7.55 -0.70
CA LEU A 92 3.40 -7.17 -1.27
C LEU A 92 3.45 -5.77 -1.90
N ILE A 93 4.07 -4.80 -1.23
CA ILE A 93 4.25 -3.44 -1.78
C ILE A 93 5.02 -3.50 -3.10
N ARG A 94 6.17 -4.18 -3.12
CA ARG A 94 7.01 -4.25 -4.32
C ARG A 94 6.36 -5.03 -5.47
N ALA A 95 5.49 -6.00 -5.18
CA ALA A 95 4.77 -6.76 -6.18
C ALA A 95 3.58 -6.00 -6.78
N LEU A 96 2.87 -5.20 -5.97
CA LEU A 96 1.59 -4.59 -6.35
C LEU A 96 1.68 -3.10 -6.69
N VAL A 97 2.74 -2.42 -6.31
CA VAL A 97 2.88 -0.96 -6.44
C VAL A 97 4.02 -0.66 -7.41
N ALA A 98 3.71 0.07 -8.48
CA ALA A 98 4.70 0.49 -9.47
C ALA A 98 5.86 1.22 -8.77
N ASN A 99 7.10 0.91 -9.18
CA ASN A 99 8.26 1.60 -8.66
C ASN A 99 8.20 3.10 -9.03
N PRO A 100 8.21 4.02 -8.04
CA PRO A 100 8.10 5.46 -8.28
C PRO A 100 9.42 6.11 -8.71
N ALA A 101 10.55 5.39 -8.67
CA ALA A 101 11.78 5.87 -9.27
C ALA A 101 11.62 5.97 -10.79
N PRO A 102 12.10 7.05 -11.45
CA PRO A 102 12.18 7.04 -12.90
C PRO A 102 13.05 5.86 -13.32
N GLY A 103 12.57 5.05 -14.26
CA GLY A 103 13.44 4.13 -14.97
C GLY A 103 14.61 4.95 -15.51
N VAL A 104 15.82 4.61 -15.08
CA VAL A 104 17.07 5.15 -15.60
C VAL A 104 17.17 4.81 -17.09
#